data_AF-A0A9D9LSB3-F1
#
_entry.id   AF-A0A9D9LSB3-F1
#
_cell.length_a   1.000
_cell.length_b   1.000
_cell.length_c   1.000
_cell.angle_alpha   90.00
_cell.angle_beta   90.00
_cell.angle_gamma   90.00
#
_symmetry.space_group_name_H-M   'P 1'
#
loop_
_entity.id
_entity.type
_entity.pdbx_description
1 polymer ?
#
loop_
_entity_poly.entity_id
_entity_poly.type
_entity_poly.pdbx_seq_one_letter_code
_entity_poly.pdbx_strand_id
1 'polypeptide(L)'
;MNNKPVLQFSTKQICVTAVMVTFIFLMTMIPRIPIPLGYAHLGYAAIFWCVYVILTHLHTDHASGLRMLNDAKHIMASEEEIRDTKEYPIRYVKSMWKGVSFEPFAFSDTGVGPVGKSYDLFDDGSVELIQIPGHTSGLTAVKINTGDKYVLLFSDGGYASKSWKEMVPPGTALDEKQALNSLKWIRDMSLNENCVESLANHDADIVPHTVELEQV
;
A
#
# COMPACT_ATOMS: atom_id res chain seq x y z
N MET A 1 -31.22 8.48 -22.65
CA MET A 1 -30.73 9.85 -22.43
C MET A 1 -29.98 9.84 -21.11
N ASN A 2 -28.65 9.95 -21.13
CA ASN A 2 -27.78 9.77 -19.97
C ASN A 2 -27.76 11.03 -19.10
N ASN A 3 -28.33 10.94 -17.89
CA ASN A 3 -28.17 11.95 -16.86
C ASN A 3 -26.77 11.84 -16.26
N LYS A 4 -25.84 12.70 -16.66
CA LYS A 4 -24.57 12.86 -15.95
C LYS A 4 -24.85 13.49 -14.57
N PRO A 5 -24.26 12.99 -13.48
CA PRO A 5 -24.39 13.63 -12.17
C PRO A 5 -23.76 15.03 -12.24
N VAL A 6 -24.57 16.05 -11.92
CA VAL A 6 -24.11 17.44 -11.83
C VAL A 6 -23.58 17.66 -10.42
N LEU A 7 -22.28 17.87 -10.28
CA LEU A 7 -21.67 18.31 -9.03
C LEU A 7 -22.17 19.72 -8.71
N GLN A 8 -23.06 19.83 -7.72
CA GLN A 8 -23.55 21.10 -7.21
C GLN A 8 -22.73 21.53 -6.00
N PHE A 9 -22.05 22.66 -6.13
CA PHE A 9 -21.38 23.33 -5.03
C PHE A 9 -22.14 24.60 -4.67
N SER A 10 -22.41 24.81 -3.40
CA SER A 10 -22.97 26.07 -2.92
C SER A 10 -21.89 27.16 -2.89
N THR A 11 -22.31 28.42 -3.07
CA THR A 11 -21.41 29.59 -2.93
C THR A 11 -20.70 29.59 -1.58
N LYS A 12 -21.38 29.15 -0.51
CA LYS A 12 -20.77 29.00 0.82
C LYS A 12 -19.62 28.00 0.82
N GLN A 13 -19.78 26.83 0.18
CA GLN A 13 -18.70 25.84 0.09
C GLN A 13 -17.51 26.37 -0.70
N ILE A 14 -17.75 27.05 -1.83
CA ILE A 14 -16.68 27.64 -2.64
C ILE A 14 -15.91 28.69 -1.84
N CYS A 15 -16.60 29.59 -1.14
CA CYS A 15 -15.97 30.63 -0.34
C CYS A 15 -15.17 30.05 0.84
N VAL A 16 -15.70 29.05 1.54
CA VAL A 16 -14.99 28.40 2.65
C VAL A 16 -13.75 27.67 2.15
N THR A 17 -13.85 26.92 1.05
CA THR A 17 -12.71 26.22 0.46
C THR A 17 -11.61 27.22 0.01
N ALA A 18 -11.98 28.33 -0.64
CA ALA A 18 -11.03 29.34 -1.05
C ALA A 18 -10.28 29.98 0.12
N VAL A 19 -10.98 30.28 1.22
CA VAL A 19 -10.38 30.83 2.45
C VAL A 19 -9.42 29.82 3.09
N MET A 20 -9.82 28.54 3.16
CA MET A 20 -8.99 27.50 3.76
C MET A 20 -7.73 27.21 2.94
N VAL A 21 -7.84 27.15 1.60
CA VAL A 21 -6.69 26.99 0.70
C VAL A 21 -5.72 28.16 0.84
N THR A 22 -6.24 29.39 0.90
CA THR A 22 -5.41 30.60 1.06
C THR A 22 -4.70 30.61 2.42
N PHE A 23 -5.40 30.21 3.49
CA PHE A 23 -4.82 30.14 4.82
C PHE A 23 -3.70 29.09 4.91
N ILE A 24 -3.90 27.92 4.30
CA ILE A 24 -2.89 26.86 4.21
C ILE A 24 -1.65 27.35 3.45
N PHE A 25 -1.84 28.00 2.30
CA PHE A 25 -0.74 28.55 1.50
C PHE A 25 0.06 29.63 2.26
N LEU A 26 -0.62 30.50 3.01
CA LEU A 26 0.03 31.53 3.82
C LEU A 26 0.82 30.92 4.99
N MET A 27 0.27 29.90 5.64
CA MET A 27 0.91 29.21 6.76
C MET A 27 2.11 28.37 6.34
N THR A 28 2.18 27.89 5.10
CA THR A 28 3.36 27.17 4.58
C THR A 28 4.44 28.13 4.08
N MET A 29 4.07 29.24 3.46
CA MET A 29 5.02 30.14 2.80
C MET A 29 5.63 31.20 3.71
N ILE A 30 4.91 31.68 4.74
CA ILE A 30 5.34 32.83 5.55
C ILE A 30 6.26 32.44 6.72
N PRO A 31 5.90 31.51 7.61
CA PRO A 31 6.73 31.22 8.78
C PRO A 31 7.82 30.16 8.53
N ARG A 32 7.91 29.57 7.32
CA ARG A 32 8.86 28.49 6.94
C ARG A 32 9.11 27.50 8.09
N ILE A 33 8.07 27.08 8.79
CA ILE A 33 8.19 26.12 9.89
C ILE A 33 8.52 24.78 9.23
N PRO A 34 9.73 24.22 9.40
CA PRO A 34 9.98 22.86 8.97
C PRO A 34 9.18 21.98 9.91
N ILE A 35 8.06 21.41 9.44
CA ILE A 35 7.15 20.68 10.33
C ILE A 35 7.78 19.33 10.67
N PRO A 36 8.26 19.11 11.91
CA PRO A 36 8.66 17.79 12.37
C PRO A 36 7.38 17.16 12.96
N LEU A 37 6.88 16.06 12.39
CA LEU A 37 5.65 15.35 12.82
C LEU A 37 4.32 16.11 12.64
N GLY A 38 3.93 16.39 11.39
CA GLY A 38 2.82 17.30 11.01
C GLY A 38 1.46 16.72 10.60
N TYR A 39 0.95 15.66 11.23
CA TYR A 39 -0.25 14.93 10.77
C TYR A 39 -1.64 15.55 11.10
N ALA A 40 -1.76 16.75 11.65
CA ALA A 40 -3.08 17.25 12.09
C ALA A 40 -3.80 18.21 11.13
N HIS A 41 -3.13 18.80 10.13
CA HIS A 41 -3.79 19.74 9.20
C HIS A 41 -3.60 19.44 7.71
N LEU A 42 -2.73 18.49 7.35
CA LEU A 42 -2.75 17.86 6.01
C LEU A 42 -3.82 16.78 5.87
N GLY A 43 -4.37 16.28 6.99
CA GLY A 43 -5.32 15.19 7.03
C GLY A 43 -6.46 15.37 6.03
N TYR A 44 -7.09 16.54 5.96
CA TYR A 44 -8.22 16.75 5.05
C TYR A 44 -7.84 16.88 3.56
N ALA A 45 -6.60 17.26 3.23
CA ALA A 45 -6.14 17.36 1.85
C ALA A 45 -5.56 16.02 1.35
N ALA A 46 -4.89 15.24 2.22
CA ALA A 46 -4.42 13.89 1.93
C ALA A 46 -5.59 12.87 1.90
N ILE A 47 -6.60 13.02 2.76
CA ILE A 47 -7.88 12.29 2.68
C ILE A 47 -8.59 12.60 1.35
N PHE A 48 -8.37 13.78 0.78
CA PHE A 48 -8.86 14.15 -0.55
C PHE A 48 -7.99 13.65 -1.73
N TRP A 49 -6.77 13.14 -1.48
CA TRP A 49 -5.79 12.84 -2.53
C TRP A 49 -5.45 11.35 -2.69
N CYS A 50 -5.82 10.48 -1.74
CA CYS A 50 -5.68 9.04 -1.93
C CYS A 50 -6.70 8.54 -2.96
N VAL A 51 -6.29 8.46 -4.22
CA VAL A 51 -7.06 7.80 -5.28
C VAL A 51 -7.11 6.30 -5.01
N TYR A 52 -5.99 5.71 -4.56
CA TYR A 52 -5.87 4.29 -4.26
C TYR A 52 -5.29 4.08 -2.86
N VAL A 53 -5.90 3.16 -2.11
CA VAL A 53 -5.40 2.57 -0.87
C VAL A 53 -5.35 1.07 -1.12
N ILE A 54 -4.15 0.55 -1.39
CA ILE A 54 -3.94 -0.89 -1.61
C ILE A 54 -3.52 -1.52 -0.28
N LEU A 55 -4.26 -2.52 0.18
CA LEU A 55 -3.94 -3.25 1.39
C LEU A 55 -3.07 -4.44 1.02
N THR A 56 -1.86 -4.50 1.58
CA THR A 56 -0.98 -5.65 1.42
C THR A 56 -1.56 -6.88 2.12
N HIS A 57 -2.14 -6.67 3.30
CA HIS A 57 -2.98 -7.59 4.06
C HIS A 57 -3.76 -6.82 5.15
N LEU A 58 -4.61 -7.50 5.93
CA LEU A 58 -5.59 -6.89 6.85
C LEU A 58 -5.28 -7.10 8.35
N HIS A 59 -4.02 -7.36 8.71
CA HIS A 59 -3.63 -7.37 10.14
C HIS A 59 -3.70 -5.97 10.76
N THR A 60 -3.67 -5.93 12.08
CA THR A 60 -3.97 -4.75 12.90
C THR A 60 -3.11 -3.52 12.57
N ASP A 61 -1.83 -3.75 12.35
CA ASP A 61 -0.81 -2.74 12.06
C ASP A 61 -0.87 -2.21 10.63
N HIS A 62 -1.61 -2.89 9.73
CA HIS A 62 -1.84 -2.47 8.35
C HIS A 62 -3.25 -1.94 8.11
N ALA A 63 -4.23 -2.36 8.93
CA ALA A 63 -5.64 -2.03 8.77
C ALA A 63 -6.19 -1.01 9.80
N SER A 64 -5.46 -0.70 10.88
CA SER A 64 -5.95 0.16 11.97
C SER A 64 -6.35 1.58 11.55
N GLY A 65 -5.72 2.12 10.51
CA GLY A 65 -6.01 3.46 9.98
C GLY A 65 -7.18 3.53 8.99
N LEU A 66 -7.74 2.40 8.55
CA LEU A 66 -8.64 2.36 7.40
C LEU A 66 -9.90 3.20 7.53
N ARG A 67 -10.46 3.31 8.74
CA ARG A 67 -11.65 4.15 8.97
C ARG A 67 -11.40 5.63 8.70
N MET A 68 -10.16 6.10 8.80
CA MET A 68 -9.78 7.48 8.50
C MET A 68 -9.60 7.71 6.99
N LEU A 69 -9.53 6.63 6.20
CA LEU A 69 -9.32 6.66 4.76
C LEU A 69 -10.60 6.30 3.97
N ASN A 70 -11.76 6.27 4.63
CA ASN A 70 -13.00 5.80 4.02
C ASN A 70 -13.53 6.68 2.87
N ASP A 71 -12.98 7.88 2.70
CA ASP A 71 -13.28 8.78 1.58
C ASP A 71 -12.36 8.57 0.37
N ALA A 72 -11.38 7.64 0.45
CA ALA A 72 -10.55 7.27 -0.68
C ALA A 72 -11.38 6.66 -1.81
N LYS A 73 -11.01 6.96 -3.06
CA LYS A 73 -11.80 6.53 -4.23
C LYS A 73 -11.77 5.01 -4.41
N HIS A 74 -10.61 4.41 -4.20
CA HIS A 74 -10.38 2.97 -4.29
C HIS A 74 -9.71 2.49 -3.00
N ILE A 75 -10.35 1.58 -2.27
CA ILE A 75 -9.76 0.87 -1.13
C ILE A 75 -9.76 -0.60 -1.50
N MET A 76 -8.59 -1.15 -1.83
CA MET A 76 -8.47 -2.43 -2.51
C MET A 76 -7.75 -3.48 -1.67
N ALA A 77 -8.26 -4.71 -1.67
CA ALA A 77 -7.63 -5.85 -1.01
C ALA A 77 -7.81 -7.10 -1.90
N SER A 78 -6.88 -8.05 -1.83
CA SER A 78 -6.99 -9.27 -2.62
C SER A 78 -8.18 -10.12 -2.17
N GLU A 79 -8.78 -10.87 -3.10
CA GLU A 79 -9.87 -11.80 -2.78
C GLU A 79 -9.44 -12.86 -1.74
N GLU A 80 -8.19 -13.31 -1.82
CA GLU A 80 -7.57 -14.23 -0.85
C GLU A 80 -7.50 -13.60 0.53
N GLU A 81 -7.09 -12.34 0.65
CA GLU A 81 -7.01 -11.67 1.95
C GLU A 81 -8.40 -11.45 2.55
N ILE A 82 -9.37 -11.01 1.73
CA ILE A 82 -10.76 -10.85 2.16
C ILE A 82 -11.34 -12.18 2.66
N ARG A 83 -10.97 -13.29 2.01
CA ARG A 83 -11.36 -14.65 2.41
C ARG A 83 -10.70 -15.06 3.72
N ASP A 84 -9.41 -14.80 3.90
CA ASP A 84 -8.70 -15.07 5.14
C ASP A 84 -9.35 -14.37 6.34
N THR A 85 -9.90 -13.16 6.17
CA THR A 85 -10.64 -12.49 7.26
C THR A 85 -11.83 -13.31 7.79
N LYS A 86 -12.40 -14.18 6.95
CA LYS A 86 -13.52 -15.06 7.29
C LYS A 86 -13.04 -16.40 7.80
N GLU A 87 -12.01 -16.97 7.20
CA GLU A 87 -11.48 -18.30 7.52
C GLU A 87 -10.62 -18.32 8.79
N TYR A 88 -9.85 -17.26 9.04
CA TYR A 88 -8.92 -17.14 10.17
C TYR A 88 -9.25 -15.97 11.10
N PRO A 89 -10.48 -15.84 11.62
CA PRO A 89 -10.98 -14.62 12.26
C PRO A 89 -10.18 -14.16 13.48
N ILE A 90 -9.46 -15.04 14.16
CA ILE A 90 -8.63 -14.72 15.34
C ILE A 90 -7.41 -13.85 14.96
N ARG A 91 -6.95 -13.92 13.71
CA ARG A 91 -5.81 -13.11 13.23
C ARG A 91 -6.20 -11.69 12.81
N TYR A 92 -7.50 -11.37 12.82
CA TYR A 92 -8.05 -10.14 12.24
C TYR A 92 -8.93 -9.38 13.24
N VAL A 93 -8.76 -8.06 13.31
CA VAL A 93 -9.59 -7.20 14.18
C VAL A 93 -10.58 -6.41 13.33
N LYS A 94 -11.66 -7.09 12.89
CA LYS A 94 -12.68 -6.54 11.96
C LYS A 94 -13.30 -5.20 12.38
N SER A 95 -13.30 -4.87 13.67
CA SER A 95 -13.76 -3.57 14.15
C SER A 95 -12.91 -2.39 13.64
N MET A 96 -11.65 -2.62 13.25
CA MET A 96 -10.76 -1.60 12.73
C MET A 96 -11.17 -1.05 11.36
N TRP A 97 -11.88 -1.84 10.55
CA TRP A 97 -12.38 -1.44 9.23
C TRP A 97 -13.90 -1.60 9.10
N LYS A 98 -14.63 -1.57 10.23
CA LYS A 98 -16.09 -1.63 10.22
C LYS A 98 -16.66 -0.42 9.46
N GLY A 99 -17.47 -0.70 8.45
CA GLY A 99 -18.09 0.33 7.61
C GLY A 99 -17.24 0.77 6.41
N VAL A 100 -16.04 0.22 6.27
CA VAL A 100 -15.20 0.40 5.08
C VAL A 100 -15.59 -0.64 4.03
N SER A 101 -15.81 -0.19 2.79
CA SER A 101 -16.04 -1.06 1.66
C SER A 101 -14.73 -1.32 0.94
N PHE A 102 -14.41 -2.60 0.70
CA PHE A 102 -13.27 -2.99 -0.10
C PHE A 102 -13.71 -3.24 -1.55
N GLU A 103 -12.91 -2.76 -2.49
CA GLU A 103 -12.91 -3.18 -3.88
C GLU A 103 -11.97 -4.40 -4.00
N PRO A 104 -12.51 -5.63 -4.13
CA PRO A 104 -11.66 -6.79 -4.28
C PRO A 104 -10.94 -6.75 -5.62
N PHE A 105 -9.67 -7.16 -5.63
CA PHE A 105 -8.96 -7.52 -6.86
C PHE A 105 -8.57 -8.99 -6.84
N ALA A 106 -8.54 -9.59 -8.03
CA ALA A 106 -8.18 -10.99 -8.22
C ALA A 106 -6.82 -11.08 -8.90
N PHE A 107 -5.92 -11.88 -8.35
CA PHE A 107 -4.67 -12.18 -9.04
C PHE A 107 -4.92 -13.08 -10.26
N SER A 108 -4.18 -12.84 -11.34
CA SER A 108 -4.18 -13.64 -12.56
C SER A 108 -2.91 -14.48 -12.65
N ASP A 109 -2.95 -15.61 -13.37
CA ASP A 109 -1.77 -16.45 -13.64
C ASP A 109 -0.85 -15.77 -14.68
N THR A 110 -0.03 -14.83 -14.22
CA THR A 110 0.90 -14.03 -15.05
C THR A 110 2.29 -14.65 -15.14
N GLY A 111 2.60 -15.63 -14.28
CA GLY A 111 3.95 -16.17 -14.12
C GLY A 111 4.86 -15.31 -13.23
N VAL A 112 4.37 -14.19 -12.69
CA VAL A 112 5.12 -13.30 -11.80
C VAL A 112 4.90 -13.68 -10.33
N GLY A 113 5.96 -13.66 -9.51
CA GLY A 113 5.86 -13.97 -8.08
C GLY A 113 6.16 -15.44 -7.73
N PRO A 114 6.24 -15.76 -6.43
CA PRO A 114 6.57 -17.11 -5.94
C PRO A 114 5.54 -18.18 -6.32
N VAL A 115 4.30 -17.77 -6.63
CA VAL A 115 3.21 -18.64 -7.09
C VAL A 115 2.73 -18.30 -8.51
N GLY A 116 3.46 -17.44 -9.23
CA GLY A 116 3.15 -17.07 -10.60
C GLY A 116 1.86 -16.25 -10.78
N LYS A 117 1.45 -15.51 -9.74
CA LYS A 117 0.22 -14.73 -9.72
C LYS A 117 0.46 -13.26 -9.39
N SER A 118 -0.06 -12.38 -10.23
CA SER A 118 -0.03 -10.93 -10.02
C SER A 118 -1.27 -10.22 -10.58
N TYR A 119 -1.41 -8.94 -10.26
CA TYR A 119 -2.43 -8.02 -10.73
C TYR A 119 -1.76 -6.70 -11.09
N ASP A 120 -1.96 -6.22 -12.31
CA ASP A 120 -1.46 -4.91 -12.76
C ASP A 120 -2.50 -3.85 -12.41
N LEU A 121 -2.11 -2.86 -11.60
CA LEU A 121 -3.05 -1.85 -11.09
C LEU A 121 -3.54 -0.87 -12.16
N PHE A 122 -2.70 -0.62 -13.18
CA PHE A 122 -2.96 0.39 -14.21
C PHE A 122 -2.99 -0.18 -15.62
N ASP A 123 -2.85 -1.49 -15.76
CA ASP A 123 -2.76 -2.22 -17.05
C ASP A 123 -1.61 -1.71 -17.96
N ASP A 124 -0.57 -1.11 -17.38
CA ASP A 124 0.58 -0.54 -18.09
C ASP A 124 1.94 -1.05 -17.56
N GLY A 125 1.92 -1.95 -16.58
CA GLY A 125 3.09 -2.54 -15.93
C GLY A 125 3.79 -1.61 -14.94
N SER A 126 3.31 -0.39 -14.69
CA SER A 126 3.99 0.56 -13.78
C SER A 126 3.88 0.15 -12.31
N VAL A 127 2.76 -0.46 -11.91
CA VAL A 127 2.54 -0.95 -10.54
C VAL A 127 1.94 -2.36 -10.59
N GLU A 128 2.75 -3.35 -10.24
CA GLU A 128 2.34 -4.74 -10.15
C GLU A 128 2.13 -5.16 -8.70
N LEU A 129 0.94 -5.65 -8.39
CA LEU A 129 0.59 -6.28 -7.13
C LEU A 129 0.86 -7.79 -7.24
N ILE A 130 1.78 -8.33 -6.47
CA ILE A 130 2.29 -9.69 -6.62
C ILE A 130 1.91 -10.51 -5.39
N GLN A 131 1.32 -11.69 -5.60
CA GLN A 131 0.94 -12.58 -4.51
C GLN A 131 2.18 -13.24 -3.90
N ILE A 132 2.44 -12.98 -2.62
CA ILE A 132 3.55 -13.56 -1.85
C ILE A 132 3.01 -14.30 -0.62
N PRO A 133 2.35 -15.47 -0.80
CA PRO A 133 1.61 -16.11 0.27
C PRO A 133 2.52 -16.68 1.35
N GLY A 134 1.97 -16.87 2.54
CA GLY A 134 2.65 -17.49 3.67
C GLY A 134 2.27 -16.82 4.98
N HIS A 135 2.55 -15.52 5.12
CA HIS A 135 2.12 -14.74 6.28
C HIS A 135 0.58 -14.68 6.38
N THR A 136 -0.06 -14.35 5.26
CA THR A 136 -1.48 -14.60 4.96
C THR A 136 -1.54 -15.26 3.57
N SER A 137 -2.69 -15.78 3.16
CA SER A 137 -2.90 -16.33 1.82
C SER A 137 -2.91 -15.22 0.75
N GLY A 138 -3.35 -14.01 1.15
CA GLY A 138 -3.53 -12.86 0.29
C GLY A 138 -2.45 -11.78 0.39
N LEU A 139 -1.33 -12.07 1.08
CA LEU A 139 -0.25 -11.09 1.25
C LEU A 139 0.25 -10.63 -0.12
N THR A 140 0.28 -9.31 -0.28
CA THR A 140 0.58 -8.65 -1.56
C THR A 140 1.88 -7.85 -1.44
N ALA A 141 2.86 -8.15 -2.29
CA ALA A 141 3.99 -7.27 -2.56
C ALA A 141 3.64 -6.28 -3.65
N VAL A 142 4.22 -5.09 -3.61
CA VAL A 142 4.08 -4.04 -4.62
C VAL A 142 5.42 -3.85 -5.32
N LYS A 143 5.44 -4.07 -6.63
CA LYS A 143 6.59 -3.80 -7.49
C LYS A 143 6.28 -2.56 -8.33
N ILE A 144 7.10 -1.52 -8.17
CA ILE A 144 6.96 -0.24 -8.88
C ILE A 144 8.04 -0.21 -9.96
N ASN A 145 7.64 -0.16 -11.23
CA ASN A 145 8.54 -0.24 -12.38
C ASN A 145 8.79 1.13 -13.02
N THR A 146 10.00 1.31 -13.58
CA THR A 146 10.39 2.44 -14.44
C THR A 146 11.38 1.96 -15.51
N GLY A 147 10.89 1.70 -16.72
CA GLY A 147 11.66 0.99 -17.72
C GLY A 147 12.10 -0.38 -17.19
N ASP A 148 13.41 -0.66 -17.21
CA ASP A 148 13.96 -1.92 -16.72
C ASP A 148 14.19 -1.94 -15.20
N LYS A 149 14.12 -0.80 -14.51
CA LYS A 149 14.40 -0.68 -13.08
C LYS A 149 13.13 -0.78 -12.24
N TYR A 150 13.26 -1.21 -10.98
CA TYR A 150 12.12 -1.28 -10.07
C TYR A 150 12.47 -1.11 -8.59
N VAL A 151 11.45 -0.76 -7.79
CA VAL A 151 11.44 -0.83 -6.33
C VAL A 151 10.47 -1.93 -5.90
N LEU A 152 10.86 -2.72 -4.90
CA LEU A 152 10.04 -3.79 -4.34
C LEU A 152 9.66 -3.49 -2.88
N LEU A 153 8.36 -3.38 -2.61
CA LEU A 153 7.79 -3.29 -1.28
C LEU A 153 7.10 -4.61 -0.97
N PHE A 154 7.52 -5.36 0.04
CA PHE A 154 7.01 -6.73 0.26
C PHE A 154 6.37 -6.95 1.65
N SER A 155 6.09 -5.87 2.39
CA SER A 155 5.34 -5.91 3.64
C SER A 155 5.86 -6.99 4.60
N ASP A 156 5.00 -7.91 5.00
CA ASP A 156 5.27 -8.93 6.01
C ASP A 156 5.83 -10.23 5.39
N GLY A 157 6.26 -10.18 4.13
CA GLY A 157 7.01 -11.26 3.48
C GLY A 157 8.41 -11.44 4.10
N GLY A 158 8.91 -10.40 4.76
CA GLY A 158 10.07 -10.40 5.63
C GLY A 158 10.08 -9.11 6.46
N TYR A 159 10.39 -9.19 7.75
CA TYR A 159 10.24 -8.04 8.65
C TYR A 159 11.34 -6.99 8.50
N ALA A 160 12.53 -7.36 8.03
CA ALA A 160 13.64 -6.43 7.88
C ALA A 160 14.57 -6.85 6.74
N SER A 161 15.55 -6.00 6.41
CA SER A 161 16.67 -6.32 5.50
C SER A 161 17.41 -7.57 5.86
N LYS A 162 17.51 -7.86 7.15
CA LYS A 162 18.01 -9.14 7.63
C LYS A 162 17.21 -10.34 7.11
N SER A 163 15.89 -10.23 6.93
CA SER A 163 15.03 -11.33 6.48
C SER A 163 15.47 -11.87 5.13
N TRP A 164 15.61 -11.04 4.10
CA TRP A 164 16.01 -11.54 2.78
C TRP A 164 17.52 -11.73 2.66
N LYS A 165 18.34 -10.91 3.36
CA LYS A 165 19.81 -11.04 3.34
C LYS A 165 20.31 -12.31 4.03
N GLU A 166 19.66 -12.74 5.11
CA GLU A 166 20.07 -13.90 5.92
C GLU A 166 19.06 -15.05 5.89
N MET A 167 17.98 -14.95 5.09
CA MET A 167 16.90 -15.94 5.05
C MET A 167 16.22 -16.16 6.41
N VAL A 168 15.97 -15.07 7.15
CA VAL A 168 15.23 -15.11 8.43
C VAL A 168 13.72 -15.00 8.14
N PRO A 169 12.94 -16.08 8.33
CA PRO A 169 11.50 -16.08 8.03
C PRO A 169 10.72 -15.18 8.98
N PRO A 170 9.50 -14.74 8.59
CA PRO A 170 8.60 -14.05 9.51
C PRO A 170 8.21 -14.98 10.67
N GLY A 171 8.11 -14.40 11.87
CA GLY A 171 7.78 -15.16 13.08
C GLY A 171 6.34 -15.68 13.12
N THR A 172 5.45 -15.16 12.27
CA THR A 172 4.06 -15.62 12.17
C THR A 172 3.69 -15.88 10.71
N ALA A 173 3.11 -17.06 10.43
CA ALA A 173 2.66 -17.46 9.10
C ALA A 173 1.47 -18.44 9.19
N LEU A 174 0.56 -18.37 8.22
CA LEU A 174 -0.43 -19.43 7.99
C LEU A 174 0.23 -20.68 7.40
N ASP A 175 1.21 -20.48 6.52
CA ASP A 175 1.96 -21.55 5.88
C ASP A 175 3.44 -21.18 5.82
N GLU A 176 4.24 -21.85 6.65
CA GLU A 176 5.69 -21.62 6.76
C GLU A 176 6.44 -21.95 5.48
N LYS A 177 6.00 -22.96 4.72
CA LYS A 177 6.66 -23.39 3.48
C LYS A 177 6.42 -22.35 2.39
N GLN A 178 5.19 -21.85 2.27
CA GLN A 178 4.88 -20.75 1.35
C GLN A 178 5.60 -19.47 1.77
N ALA A 179 5.63 -19.15 3.07
CA ALA A 179 6.36 -17.98 3.58
C ALA A 179 7.85 -18.06 3.23
N LEU A 180 8.49 -19.23 3.37
CA LEU A 180 9.88 -19.43 2.98
C LEU A 180 10.09 -19.32 1.47
N ASN A 181 9.18 -19.82 0.65
CA ASN A 181 9.26 -19.69 -0.81
C ASN A 181 9.08 -18.24 -1.26
N SER A 182 8.15 -17.51 -0.66
CA SER A 182 7.96 -16.07 -0.87
C SER A 182 9.21 -15.29 -0.45
N LEU A 183 9.82 -15.62 0.69
CA LEU A 183 11.08 -14.99 1.12
C LEU A 183 12.25 -15.26 0.18
N LYS A 184 12.35 -16.48 -0.38
CA LYS A 184 13.36 -16.79 -1.41
C LYS A 184 13.15 -15.92 -2.65
N TRP A 185 11.91 -15.83 -3.12
CA TRP A 185 11.58 -14.97 -4.26
C TRP A 185 11.90 -13.49 -3.99
N ILE A 186 11.57 -12.98 -2.80
CA ILE A 186 11.92 -11.62 -2.37
C ILE A 186 13.43 -11.41 -2.41
N ARG A 187 14.22 -12.36 -1.89
CA ARG A 187 15.68 -12.32 -1.94
C ARG A 187 16.19 -12.26 -3.38
N ASP A 188 15.69 -13.12 -4.25
CA ASP A 188 16.13 -13.18 -5.65
C ASP A 188 15.83 -11.86 -6.39
N MET A 189 14.65 -11.27 -6.15
CA MET A 189 14.31 -9.94 -6.67
C MET A 189 15.21 -8.87 -6.07
N SER A 190 15.48 -8.91 -4.76
CA SER A 190 16.34 -7.92 -4.08
C SER A 190 17.79 -7.95 -4.56
N LEU A 191 18.26 -9.08 -5.09
CA LEU A 191 19.63 -9.25 -5.62
C LEU A 191 19.73 -8.99 -7.13
N ASN A 192 18.61 -8.74 -7.80
CA ASN A 192 18.59 -8.44 -9.22
C ASN A 192 19.24 -7.07 -9.49
N GLU A 193 20.06 -6.95 -10.53
CA GLU A 193 20.73 -5.70 -10.91
C GLU A 193 19.77 -4.55 -11.27
N ASN A 194 18.52 -4.90 -11.57
CA ASN A 194 17.45 -3.96 -11.88
C ASN A 194 16.62 -3.54 -10.66
N CYS A 195 16.80 -4.20 -9.52
CA CYS A 195 16.22 -3.76 -8.28
C CYS A 195 17.01 -2.56 -7.76
N VAL A 196 16.39 -1.38 -7.75
CA VAL A 196 16.96 -0.17 -7.17
C VAL A 196 16.91 -0.27 -5.66
N GLU A 197 15.78 -0.74 -5.11
CA GLU A 197 15.62 -0.91 -3.68
C GLU A 197 14.54 -1.94 -3.33
N SER A 198 14.73 -2.58 -2.18
CA SER A 198 13.78 -3.51 -1.57
C SER A 198 13.53 -3.10 -0.12
N LEU A 199 12.26 -2.89 0.24
CA LEU A 199 11.86 -2.34 1.54
C LEU A 199 10.91 -3.27 2.30
N ALA A 200 11.28 -3.53 3.55
CA ALA A 200 10.43 -4.19 4.54
C ALA A 200 9.73 -3.16 5.43
N ASN A 201 8.52 -3.49 5.91
CA ASN A 201 7.72 -2.57 6.72
C ASN A 201 8.19 -2.42 8.17
N HIS A 202 8.96 -3.37 8.71
CA HIS A 202 9.34 -3.42 10.12
C HIS A 202 10.86 -3.34 10.34
N ASP A 203 11.60 -2.78 9.38
CA ASP A 203 13.04 -2.60 9.50
C ASP A 203 13.35 -1.29 10.25
N ALA A 204 13.83 -1.40 11.48
CA ALA A 204 14.18 -0.25 12.31
C ALA A 204 15.42 0.52 11.79
N ASP A 205 16.23 -0.09 10.92
CA ASP A 205 17.40 0.54 10.34
C ASP A 205 17.04 1.40 9.10
N ILE A 206 15.81 1.30 8.58
CA ILE A 206 15.35 2.13 7.47
C ILE A 206 15.00 3.53 7.97
N VAL A 207 15.74 4.51 7.47
CA VAL A 207 15.47 5.94 7.66
C VAL A 207 14.60 6.44 6.51
N PRO A 208 13.55 7.26 6.76
CA PRO A 208 12.76 7.85 5.70
C PRO A 208 13.61 8.60 4.67
N HIS A 209 13.45 8.27 3.40
CA HIS A 209 14.22 8.85 2.30
C HIS A 209 13.41 8.83 1.00
N THR A 210 13.98 9.43 -0.06
CA THR A 210 13.41 9.43 -1.40
C THR A 210 14.18 8.44 -2.27
N VAL A 211 13.45 7.56 -2.94
CA VAL A 211 14.01 6.69 -3.98
C VAL A 211 13.80 7.37 -5.32
N GLU A 212 14.90 7.71 -5.98
CA GLU A 212 14.86 8.30 -7.32
C GLU A 212 14.91 7.20 -8.37
N LEU A 213 13.85 7.15 -9.17
CA LEU A 213 13.71 6.24 -10.29
C LEU A 213 13.83 7.06 -11.57
N GLU A 214 14.99 7.01 -12.22
CA GLU A 214 15.18 7.70 -13.49
C GLU A 214 14.23 7.09 -14.54
N GLN A 215 13.44 7.94 -15.20
CA GLN A 215 12.62 7.55 -16.34
C GLN A 215 13.55 7.47 -17.56
N VAL A 216 13.55 6.32 -18.23
CA VAL A 216 14.27 6.12 -19.50
C VAL A 216 13.52 6.80 -20.64
#